data_AF-A0A6G0YB27-F1
#
_entry.id   AF-A0A6G0YB27-F1
#
_cell.length_a   1.000
_cell.length_b   1.000
_cell.length_c   1.000
_cell.angle_alpha   90.00
_cell.angle_beta   90.00
_cell.angle_gamma   90.00
#
_symmetry.space_group_name_H-M   'P 1'
#
loop_
_entity.id
_entity.type
_entity.pdbx_description
1 polymer ?
#
loop_
_entity_poly.entity_id
_entity_poly.type
_entity_poly.pdbx_seq_one_letter_code
_entity_poly.pdbx_strand_id
1 'polypeptide(L)'
;MTNGQVWPKPVFQHNFDEYLTVEPENFRFNVTGYSCDDLYDAFKRYNHILFLKARKTFKHDTHLSTNFTFDEIKINNFYGYLLASSIWGILRGLETFSQLVHLKTDGSTFVLQCTSIVDYPKFRHRGFLLDTSRHYLPVQTIIKTLDAMSYSKMNVFHWHMVDDNSFPFQSSVFPNL
;
A
#
# COMPACT_ATOMS: atom_id res chain seq x y z
N MET A 1 -5.42 -10.89 3.46
CA MET A 1 -4.07 -10.94 2.87
C MET A 1 -3.94 -12.26 2.18
N THR A 2 -3.65 -12.21 0.89
CA THR A 2 -3.29 -13.35 0.08
C THR A 2 -2.05 -14.00 0.70
N ASN A 3 -2.02 -15.33 0.83
CA ASN A 3 -0.89 -16.04 1.43
C ASN A 3 0.30 -16.06 0.44
N GLY A 4 0.94 -14.91 0.22
CA GLY A 4 2.03 -14.73 -0.74
C GLY A 4 1.60 -14.61 -2.20
N GLN A 5 0.30 -14.59 -2.50
CA GLN A 5 -0.20 -14.46 -3.87
C GLN A 5 -0.44 -12.99 -4.25
N VAL A 6 0.04 -12.57 -5.42
CA VAL A 6 -0.10 -11.18 -5.87
C VAL A 6 -1.41 -10.99 -6.65
N TRP A 7 -2.16 -9.93 -6.32
CA TRP A 7 -3.33 -9.45 -7.05
C TRP A 7 -3.33 -7.92 -7.21
N PRO A 8 -3.64 -7.37 -8.40
CA PRO A 8 -3.77 -8.04 -9.69
C PRO A 8 -2.49 -8.80 -10.07
N LYS A 9 -2.63 -9.90 -10.82
CA LYS A 9 -1.48 -10.71 -11.24
C LYS A 9 -0.52 -9.85 -12.09
N PRO A 10 0.78 -9.80 -11.75
CA PRO A 10 1.76 -9.07 -12.54
C PRO A 10 1.86 -9.60 -13.96
N VAL A 11 2.35 -8.76 -14.88
CA VAL A 11 2.63 -9.19 -16.26
C VAL A 11 3.63 -10.35 -16.28
N PHE A 12 4.74 -10.22 -15.56
CA PHE A 12 5.75 -11.26 -15.39
C PHE A 12 6.09 -11.46 -13.92
N GLN A 13 6.14 -12.72 -13.50
CA GLN A 13 6.55 -13.13 -12.16
C GLN A 13 7.34 -14.43 -12.26
N HIS A 14 8.55 -14.44 -11.71
CA HIS A 14 9.39 -15.63 -11.58
C HIS A 14 9.73 -15.83 -10.11
N ASN A 15 9.25 -16.92 -9.53
CA ASN A 15 9.53 -17.29 -8.15
C ASN A 15 10.77 -18.18 -8.11
N PHE A 16 11.61 -17.98 -7.10
CA PHE A 16 12.74 -18.84 -6.82
C PHE A 16 12.43 -19.72 -5.59
N ASP A 17 13.23 -20.76 -5.36
CA ASP A 17 13.00 -21.73 -4.27
C ASP A 17 13.54 -21.21 -2.92
N GLU A 18 14.24 -20.08 -2.91
CA GLU A 18 14.72 -19.44 -1.69
C GLU A 18 13.64 -18.60 -0.99
N TYR A 19 13.65 -18.66 0.34
CA TYR A 19 12.81 -17.85 1.21
C TYR A 19 13.67 -16.99 2.12
N LEU A 20 13.23 -15.75 2.34
CA LEU A 20 13.82 -14.81 3.27
C LEU A 20 12.88 -14.60 4.45
N THR A 21 13.45 -14.52 5.65
CA THR A 21 12.75 -14.08 6.85
C THR A 21 12.81 -12.56 6.93
N VAL A 22 11.68 -11.92 7.23
CA VAL A 22 11.59 -10.47 7.37
C VAL A 22 11.36 -10.12 8.84
N GLU A 23 12.38 -9.55 9.48
CA GLU A 23 12.29 -9.10 10.87
C GLU A 23 11.79 -7.65 10.93
N PRO A 24 10.66 -7.35 11.59
CA PRO A 24 10.09 -6.01 11.62
C PRO A 24 11.04 -4.93 12.18
N GLU A 25 11.88 -5.31 13.15
CA GLU A 25 12.81 -4.41 13.82
C GLU A 25 13.94 -3.95 12.89
N ASN A 26 14.39 -4.85 12.02
CA ASN A 26 15.53 -4.66 11.12
C ASN A 26 15.11 -4.24 9.71
N PHE A 27 13.83 -4.39 9.34
CA PHE A 27 13.34 -3.99 8.03
C PHE A 27 13.26 -2.45 7.90
N ARG A 28 13.84 -1.91 6.83
CA ARG A 28 13.83 -0.49 6.50
C ARG A 28 13.67 -0.31 4.98
N PHE A 29 12.91 0.70 4.58
CA PHE A 29 12.89 1.20 3.21
C PHE A 29 13.94 2.30 3.07
N ASN A 30 14.85 2.15 2.11
CA ASN A 30 15.86 3.15 1.78
C ASN A 30 15.61 3.69 0.37
N VAL A 31 15.72 5.01 0.19
CA VAL A 31 15.56 5.66 -1.11
C VAL A 31 16.93 5.99 -1.69
N THR A 32 17.21 5.44 -2.86
CA THR A 32 18.37 5.82 -3.67
C THR A 32 17.85 6.65 -4.85
N GLY A 33 17.84 7.98 -4.72
CA GLY A 33 17.38 8.89 -5.77
C GLY A 33 16.43 10.00 -5.28
N TYR A 34 15.53 10.43 -6.15
CA TYR A 34 14.56 11.49 -5.85
C TYR A 34 13.56 11.03 -4.77
N SER A 35 13.33 11.89 -3.77
CA SER A 35 12.36 11.66 -2.69
C SER A 35 11.36 12.81 -2.60
N CYS A 36 10.17 12.53 -2.08
CA CYS A 36 9.12 13.51 -1.78
C CYS A 36 8.24 13.01 -0.63
N ASP A 37 7.38 13.89 -0.09
CA ASP A 37 6.54 13.60 1.08
C ASP A 37 5.59 12.42 0.84
N ASP A 38 4.95 12.37 -0.33
CA ASP A 38 4.05 11.27 -0.72
C ASP A 38 4.72 9.90 -0.62
N LEU A 39 6.02 9.83 -0.93
CA LEU A 39 6.79 8.59 -0.88
C LEU A 39 7.07 8.17 0.58
N TYR A 40 7.41 9.12 1.45
CA TYR A 40 7.62 8.84 2.87
C TYR A 40 6.34 8.41 3.57
N ASP A 41 5.21 9.03 3.25
CA ASP A 41 3.92 8.63 3.79
C ASP A 41 3.49 7.26 3.28
N ALA A 42 3.80 6.93 2.03
CA ALA A 42 3.63 5.57 1.52
C ALA A 42 4.49 4.55 2.30
N PHE A 43 5.76 4.83 2.59
CA PHE A 43 6.59 3.91 3.38
C PHE A 43 6.05 3.71 4.79
N LYS A 44 5.63 4.78 5.47
CA LYS A 44 4.99 4.67 6.79
C LYS A 44 3.75 3.77 6.72
N ARG A 45 2.90 3.98 5.72
CA ARG A 45 1.69 3.19 5.47
C ARG A 45 2.02 1.72 5.20
N TYR A 46 2.96 1.41 4.32
CA TYR A 46 3.28 0.03 3.98
C TYR A 46 4.03 -0.71 5.10
N ASN A 47 4.90 -0.02 5.85
CA ASN A 47 5.46 -0.58 7.08
C ASN A 47 4.36 -0.94 8.08
N HIS A 48 3.35 -0.09 8.22
CA HIS A 48 2.18 -0.39 9.03
C HIS A 48 1.43 -1.61 8.48
N ILE A 49 1.09 -1.65 7.18
CA ILE A 49 0.36 -2.77 6.54
C ILE A 49 1.09 -4.11 6.74
N LEU A 50 2.41 -4.15 6.52
CA LEU A 50 3.22 -5.35 6.63
C LEU A 50 3.18 -5.94 8.05
N PHE A 51 3.39 -5.10 9.06
CA PHE A 51 3.61 -5.55 10.44
C PHE A 51 2.41 -5.32 11.38
N LEU A 52 1.26 -4.93 10.82
CA LEU A 52 -0.01 -4.76 11.53
C LEU A 52 -0.45 -6.03 12.28
N LYS A 53 -0.15 -7.21 11.72
CA LYS A 53 -0.51 -8.50 12.34
C LYS A 53 0.37 -8.88 13.53
N ALA A 54 1.66 -8.51 13.53
CA ALA A 54 2.56 -8.78 14.66
C ALA A 54 2.13 -8.06 15.94
N ARG A 55 1.55 -6.86 15.79
CA ARG A 55 1.04 -6.06 16.93
C ARG A 55 -0.17 -6.69 17.62
N LYS A 56 -0.92 -7.60 16.99
CA LYS A 56 -1.99 -8.32 17.70
C LYS A 56 -1.45 -9.43 18.61
N THR A 57 -0.26 -9.94 18.33
CA THR A 57 0.42 -10.95 19.15
C THR A 57 1.23 -10.31 20.28
N PHE A 58 1.84 -9.15 20.05
CA PHE A 58 2.51 -8.34 21.08
C PHE A 58 1.59 -7.25 21.63
N LYS A 59 0.64 -7.64 22.50
CA LYS A 59 0.08 -6.72 23.49
C LYS A 59 1.10 -6.58 24.62
N HIS A 60 2.05 -5.67 24.50
CA HIS A 60 2.55 -4.85 25.60
C HIS A 60 3.42 -3.72 25.05
N ASP A 61 3.14 -2.53 25.55
CA ASP A 61 3.90 -1.29 25.53
C ASP A 61 3.89 -0.45 24.25
N THR A 62 3.11 0.63 24.37
CA THR A 62 3.03 1.76 23.46
C THR A 62 4.07 2.79 23.86
N HIS A 63 5.18 2.83 23.13
CA HIS A 63 5.96 4.05 22.96
C HIS A 63 6.44 4.11 21.51
N LEU A 64 5.76 4.93 20.70
CA LEU A 64 6.24 5.30 19.37
C LEU A 64 7.29 6.41 19.58
N SER A 65 8.55 6.05 19.82
CA SER A 65 9.65 6.99 19.67
C SER A 65 10.06 7.01 18.20
N THR A 66 9.75 8.10 17.50
CA THR A 66 10.35 8.40 16.20
C THR A 66 11.72 8.99 16.45
N ASN A 67 12.71 8.12 16.66
CA ASN A 67 14.11 8.51 16.56
C ASN A 67 14.60 8.14 15.15
N PHE A 68 14.79 9.16 14.32
CA PHE A 68 15.52 9.05 13.08
C PHE A 68 17.01 9.04 13.40
N THR A 69 17.63 7.88 13.34
CA THR A 69 19.09 7.76 13.27
C THR A 69 19.42 7.21 11.90
N PHE A 70 20.04 8.07 11.08
CA PHE A 70 20.86 7.67 9.96
C PHE A 70 22.03 6.88 10.53
N ASP A 71 22.13 5.62 10.15
CA ASP A 71 23.39 4.94 9.86
C ASP A 71 23.07 3.60 9.19
N GLU A 72 23.84 3.27 8.16
CA GLU A 72 23.83 1.96 7.53
C GLU A 72 24.08 0.88 8.59
N ILE A 73 23.13 -0.04 8.76
CA ILE A 73 23.37 -1.25 9.56
C ILE A 73 23.00 -2.47 8.72
N LYS A 74 24.05 -3.14 8.24
CA LYS A 74 24.04 -4.49 7.68
C LYS A 74 23.73 -5.50 8.78
N ILE A 75 22.68 -6.31 8.61
CA ILE A 75 22.65 -7.70 9.08
C ILE A 75 21.85 -8.54 8.05
N ASN A 76 22.50 -9.60 7.52
CA ASN A 76 22.01 -10.59 6.52
C ASN A 76 21.86 -10.13 5.05
N ASN A 77 22.94 -9.64 4.42
CA ASN A 77 23.37 -9.73 3.00
C ASN A 77 22.38 -9.70 1.80
N PHE A 78 21.07 -9.56 1.96
CA PHE A 78 20.10 -9.60 0.89
C PHE A 78 19.37 -8.25 0.78
N TYR A 79 19.57 -7.59 -0.36
CA TYR A 79 18.85 -6.37 -0.71
C TYR A 79 17.77 -6.69 -1.73
N GLY A 80 16.55 -6.26 -1.45
CA GLY A 80 15.49 -6.17 -2.45
C GLY A 80 15.52 -4.81 -3.13
N TYR A 81 15.32 -4.77 -4.45
CA TYR A 81 15.26 -3.53 -5.21
C TYR A 81 13.86 -3.32 -5.77
N LEU A 82 13.33 -2.11 -5.62
CA LEU A 82 12.11 -1.66 -6.30
C LEU A 82 12.45 -0.47 -7.18
N LEU A 83 12.41 -0.68 -8.50
CA LEU A 83 12.77 0.32 -9.49
C LEU A 83 11.55 0.73 -10.30
N ALA A 84 11.36 2.04 -10.48
CA ALA A 84 10.32 2.58 -11.37
C ALA A 84 10.75 3.94 -11.93
N SER A 85 10.17 4.30 -13.07
CA SER A 85 10.41 5.60 -13.72
C SER A 85 9.65 6.77 -13.08
N SER A 86 8.72 6.50 -12.16
CA SER A 86 7.94 7.51 -11.45
C SER A 86 7.50 7.01 -10.08
N ILE A 87 7.14 7.95 -9.20
CA ILE A 87 6.56 7.62 -7.89
C ILE A 87 5.33 6.72 -7.99
N TRP A 88 4.49 6.89 -9.02
CA TRP A 88 3.30 6.05 -9.22
C TRP A 88 3.66 4.58 -9.40
N GLY A 89 4.76 4.28 -10.10
CA GLY A 89 5.26 2.92 -10.25
C GLY A 89 5.77 2.36 -8.91
N ILE A 90 6.49 3.17 -8.12
CA ILE A 90 6.93 2.79 -6.77
C ILE A 90 5.72 2.46 -5.87
N LEU A 91 4.68 3.30 -5.85
CA LEU A 91 3.48 3.05 -5.05
C LEU A 91 2.77 1.73 -5.40
N ARG A 92 2.76 1.36 -6.70
CA ARG A 92 2.20 0.08 -7.16
C ARG A 92 3.11 -1.10 -6.83
N GLY A 93 4.42 -0.90 -6.88
CA GLY A 93 5.41 -1.89 -6.46
C GLY A 93 5.38 -2.17 -4.97
N LEU A 94 5.21 -1.15 -4.13
CA LEU A 94 5.04 -1.29 -2.68
C LEU A 94 3.79 -2.11 -2.35
N GLU A 95 2.69 -1.91 -3.07
CA GLU A 95 1.49 -2.75 -2.92
C GLU A 95 1.81 -4.21 -3.25
N THR A 96 2.44 -4.48 -4.40
CA THR A 96 2.84 -5.83 -4.78
C THR A 96 3.78 -6.46 -3.75
N PHE A 97 4.77 -5.72 -3.26
CA PHE A 97 5.67 -6.18 -2.20
C PHE A 97 4.93 -6.55 -0.93
N SER A 98 3.95 -5.73 -0.52
CA SER A 98 3.15 -6.00 0.68
C SER A 98 2.34 -7.30 0.62
N GLN A 99 2.01 -7.76 -0.59
CA GLN A 99 1.28 -9.02 -0.82
C GLN A 99 2.19 -10.25 -0.86
N LEU A 100 3.48 -10.07 -1.15
CA LEU A 100 4.46 -11.16 -1.15
C LEU A 100 4.86 -11.56 0.27
N VAL A 101 4.98 -10.58 1.17
CA VAL A 101 5.28 -10.83 2.58
C VAL A 101 4.06 -11.43 3.27
N HIS A 102 4.23 -12.59 3.90
CA HIS A 102 3.16 -13.25 4.62
C HIS A 102 3.68 -13.91 5.91
N LEU A 103 2.76 -14.16 6.84
CA LEU A 103 3.09 -14.92 8.04
C LEU A 103 3.19 -16.40 7.67
N LYS A 104 4.26 -17.04 8.14
CA LYS A 104 4.38 -18.49 8.12
C LYS A 104 3.29 -19.11 9.02
N THR A 105 3.06 -20.40 8.87
CA THR A 105 2.06 -21.18 9.62
C THR A 105 2.24 -21.09 11.15
N ASP A 106 3.43 -20.73 11.62
CA ASP A 106 3.74 -20.51 13.04
C ASP A 106 3.09 -19.24 13.62
N GLY A 107 2.64 -18.31 12.77
CA GLY A 107 2.00 -17.05 13.16
C GLY A 107 2.95 -16.00 13.75
N SER A 108 4.24 -16.28 13.85
CA SER A 108 5.25 -15.38 14.44
C SER A 108 6.27 -14.87 13.42
N THR A 109 6.51 -15.64 12.35
CA THR A 109 7.60 -15.37 11.43
C THR A 109 7.07 -14.81 10.12
N PHE A 110 7.48 -13.60 9.73
CA PHE A 110 7.21 -13.10 8.39
C PHE A 110 8.21 -13.69 7.42
N VAL A 111 7.70 -14.22 6.32
CA VAL A 111 8.49 -14.83 5.25
C VAL A 111 8.13 -14.22 3.91
N LEU A 112 9.12 -14.18 3.03
CA LEU A 112 9.05 -13.69 1.67
C LEU A 112 9.71 -14.73 0.77
N GLN A 113 9.01 -15.18 -0.27
CA GLN A 113 9.65 -15.98 -1.32
C GLN A 113 10.44 -15.06 -2.24
N CYS A 114 11.71 -15.39 -2.50
CA CYS A 114 12.52 -14.67 -3.47
C CYS A 114 11.81 -14.67 -4.83
N THR A 115 11.55 -13.48 -5.37
CA THR A 115 10.74 -13.32 -6.57
C THR A 115 11.26 -12.17 -7.42
N SER A 116 11.30 -12.38 -8.73
CA SER A 116 11.51 -11.31 -9.73
C SER A 116 10.18 -10.97 -10.40
N ILE A 117 9.81 -9.69 -10.40
CA ILE A 117 8.53 -9.19 -10.95
C ILE A 117 8.80 -8.03 -11.90
N VAL A 118 8.16 -8.10 -13.07
CA VAL A 118 8.04 -6.96 -14.00
C VAL A 118 6.56 -6.72 -14.24
N ASP A 119 6.10 -5.51 -13.94
CA ASP A 119 4.68 -5.19 -14.00
C ASP A 119 4.42 -3.81 -14.61
N TYR A 120 3.30 -3.71 -15.33
CA TYR A 120 2.79 -2.46 -15.89
C TYR A 120 1.30 -2.63 -16.24
N PRO A 121 0.49 -1.56 -16.10
CA PRO A 121 -0.93 -1.68 -16.37
C PRO A 121 -1.21 -1.81 -17.86
N LYS A 122 -2.05 -2.79 -18.24
CA LYS A 122 -2.55 -2.93 -19.62
C LYS A 122 -3.33 -1.70 -20.09
N PHE A 123 -4.10 -1.08 -19.20
CA PHE A 123 -4.92 0.10 -19.47
C PHE A 123 -4.59 1.23 -18.51
N ARG A 124 -4.46 2.46 -19.04
CA ARG A 124 -4.15 3.65 -18.25
C ARG A 124 -5.30 4.06 -17.32
N HIS A 125 -6.55 3.94 -17.78
CA HIS A 125 -7.74 4.28 -17.02
C HIS A 125 -8.29 3.04 -16.30
N ARG A 126 -8.29 3.03 -14.97
CA ARG A 126 -8.87 1.96 -14.13
C ARG A 126 -9.72 2.62 -13.06
N GLY A 127 -10.99 2.81 -13.41
CA GLY A 127 -11.93 3.62 -12.67
C GLY A 127 -12.82 2.84 -11.71
N PHE A 128 -13.22 3.51 -10.64
CA PHE A 128 -14.32 3.10 -9.77
C PHE A 128 -15.30 4.29 -9.65
N LEU A 129 -16.57 4.06 -9.94
CA LEU A 129 -17.62 5.07 -9.80
C LEU A 129 -18.29 4.93 -8.44
N LEU A 130 -18.32 6.03 -7.68
CA LEU A 130 -19.06 6.12 -6.42
C LEU A 130 -20.13 7.19 -6.52
N ASP A 131 -21.38 6.78 -6.35
CA ASP A 131 -22.55 7.66 -6.29
C ASP A 131 -22.82 8.05 -4.83
N THR A 132 -22.72 9.34 -4.53
CA THR A 132 -23.03 9.90 -3.20
C THR A 132 -24.28 10.76 -3.19
N SER A 133 -25.02 10.80 -4.31
CA SER A 133 -26.27 11.56 -4.41
C SER A 133 -27.49 10.72 -4.06
N ARG A 134 -27.57 9.49 -4.56
CA ARG A 134 -28.70 8.60 -4.24
C ARG A 134 -28.76 8.24 -2.77
N HIS A 135 -27.60 8.08 -2.15
CA HIS A 135 -27.45 7.91 -0.70
C HIS A 135 -26.18 8.64 -0.25
N TYR A 136 -26.28 9.37 0.85
CA TYR A 136 -25.11 9.99 1.46
C TYR A 136 -24.13 8.92 1.97
N LEU A 137 -22.86 9.10 1.63
CA LEU A 137 -21.76 8.30 2.17
C LEU A 137 -20.86 9.17 3.04
N PRO A 138 -20.62 8.79 4.31
CA PRO A 138 -19.66 9.49 5.15
C PRO A 138 -18.28 9.54 4.50
N VAL A 139 -17.56 10.66 4.67
CA VAL A 139 -16.20 10.85 4.13
C VAL A 139 -15.27 9.70 4.51
N GLN A 140 -15.40 9.18 5.74
CA GLN A 140 -14.60 8.06 6.20
C GLN A 140 -14.80 6.78 5.37
N THR A 141 -16.01 6.55 4.85
CA THR A 141 -16.32 5.44 3.94
C THR A 141 -15.66 5.66 2.59
N ILE A 142 -15.69 6.90 2.08
CA ILE A 142 -15.03 7.26 0.82
C ILE A 142 -13.51 7.04 0.92
N ILE A 143 -12.88 7.44 2.03
CA ILE A 143 -11.45 7.22 2.29
C ILE A 143 -11.14 5.71 2.30
N LYS A 144 -11.95 4.88 2.96
CA LYS A 144 -11.77 3.42 2.96
C LYS A 144 -11.90 2.82 1.55
N THR A 145 -12.79 3.37 0.73
CA THR A 145 -12.91 2.98 -0.68
C THR A 145 -11.64 3.34 -1.46
N LEU A 146 -11.06 4.52 -1.25
CA LEU A 146 -9.79 4.92 -1.85
C LEU A 146 -8.63 4.00 -1.43
N ASP A 147 -8.59 3.58 -0.15
CA ASP A 147 -7.65 2.56 0.31
C ASP A 147 -7.83 1.23 -0.42
N ALA A 148 -9.07 0.73 -0.54
CA ALA A 148 -9.36 -0.51 -1.26
C ALA A 148 -9.00 -0.43 -2.75
N MET A 149 -9.25 0.72 -3.38
CA MET A 149 -8.83 1.01 -4.75
C MET A 149 -7.31 0.95 -4.89
N SER A 150 -6.56 1.47 -3.92
CA SER A 150 -5.09 1.41 -3.92
C SER A 150 -4.56 -0.02 -3.89
N TYR A 151 -5.16 -0.89 -3.04
CA TYR A 151 -4.81 -2.31 -2.95
C TYR A 151 -5.05 -3.05 -4.27
N SER A 152 -6.10 -2.65 -4.99
CA SER A 152 -6.46 -3.21 -6.31
C SER A 152 -5.76 -2.50 -7.48
N LYS A 153 -4.79 -1.61 -7.21
CA LYS A 153 -4.06 -0.83 -8.22
C LYS A 153 -4.95 0.03 -9.14
N MET A 154 -6.19 0.35 -8.73
CA MET A 154 -7.05 1.32 -9.42
C MET A 154 -6.44 2.73 -9.34
N ASN A 155 -6.85 3.65 -10.22
CA ASN A 155 -6.24 4.98 -10.28
C ASN A 155 -7.19 6.12 -10.66
N VAL A 156 -8.45 5.84 -10.97
CA VAL A 156 -9.44 6.88 -11.22
C VAL A 156 -10.61 6.70 -10.26
N PHE A 157 -10.88 7.72 -9.46
CA PHE A 157 -12.07 7.77 -8.63
C PHE A 157 -13.10 8.67 -9.33
N HIS A 158 -14.09 8.06 -9.95
CA HIS A 158 -15.19 8.78 -10.58
C HIS A 158 -16.23 9.06 -9.50
N TRP A 159 -16.22 10.28 -8.98
CA TRP A 159 -17.15 10.69 -7.95
C TRP A 159 -18.42 11.29 -8.57
N HIS A 160 -19.49 10.50 -8.61
CA HIS A 160 -20.81 10.97 -9.01
C HIS A 160 -21.48 11.64 -7.80
N MET A 161 -21.20 12.92 -7.62
CA MET A 161 -21.49 13.66 -6.39
C MET A 161 -22.95 14.10 -6.27
N VAL A 162 -23.63 14.37 -7.37
CA VAL A 162 -24.94 15.03 -7.45
C VAL A 162 -25.84 14.31 -8.45
N ASP A 163 -27.15 14.29 -8.19
CA ASP A 163 -28.20 13.65 -9.01
C ASP A 163 -29.56 14.23 -8.55
N ASP A 164 -30.67 13.82 -9.15
CA ASP A 164 -32.01 14.34 -8.85
C ASP A 164 -32.41 14.20 -7.37
N ASN A 165 -31.86 13.21 -6.68
CA ASN A 165 -32.20 12.90 -5.29
C ASN A 165 -31.57 13.84 -4.26
N SER A 166 -30.34 14.33 -4.50
CA SER A 166 -29.68 15.24 -3.56
C SER A 166 -28.50 16.01 -4.16
N PHE A 167 -28.16 17.14 -3.52
CA PHE A 167 -27.00 17.98 -3.83
C PHE A 167 -26.08 18.10 -2.61
N PRO A 168 -25.27 17.07 -2.28
CA PRO A 168 -24.41 17.10 -1.09
C PRO A 168 -23.15 17.96 -1.27
N PHE A 169 -22.86 18.42 -2.49
CA PHE A 169 -21.72 19.29 -2.76
C PHE A 169 -22.00 20.70 -2.26
N GLN A 170 -21.14 21.23 -1.39
CA GLN A 170 -21.28 22.61 -0.94
C GLN A 170 -20.53 23.56 -1.87
N SER A 171 -21.27 24.32 -2.69
CA SER A 171 -20.70 25.38 -3.54
C SER A 171 -20.53 26.67 -2.76
N SER A 172 -19.32 27.24 -2.77
CA SER A 172 -19.06 28.55 -2.16
C SER A 172 -19.74 29.71 -2.90
N VAL A 173 -19.97 29.56 -4.21
CA VAL A 173 -20.59 30.60 -5.06
C VAL A 173 -22.11 30.51 -5.03
N PHE A 174 -22.65 29.30 -4.89
CA PHE A 174 -24.09 29.05 -4.86
C PHE A 174 -24.48 28.23 -3.63
N PRO A 175 -24.65 28.86 -2.45
CA PRO A 175 -24.94 28.15 -1.20
C PRO A 175 -26.33 27.50 -1.12
N ASN A 176 -27.25 27.85 -2.03
CA ASN A 176 -28.66 27.43 -2.03
C ASN A 176 -28.98 26.40 -3.14
N LEU A 177 -27.97 25.69 -3.64
CA LEU A 177 -28.16 24.57 -4.59
C LEU A 177 -28.84 23.37 -3.93
#